data_AF-I6LHT1-F1
#
_entry.id   AF-I6LHT1-F1
#
_cell.length_a   1.000
_cell.length_b   1.000
_cell.length_c   1.000
_cell.angle_alpha   90.00
_cell.angle_beta   90.00
_cell.angle_gamma   90.00
#
_symmetry.space_group_name_H-M   'P 1'
#
loop_
_entity.id
_entity.type
_entity.pdbx_description
1 polymer ?
#
loop_
_entity_poly.entity_id
_entity_poly.type
_entity_poly.pdbx_seq_one_letter_code
_entity_poly.pdbx_strand_id
1 'polypeptide(L)'
;ASGKLMFHGPAQEALGYFASAGYHCEPYNNPADFFLDVINGDSSAVLLNREDPEGEARETEEPSQRDLSLLEKLAEFYGNSTFFRETKAELDQLSGAQKSKKSIAFKEITYVSSFFHQLKWISKRSFKNLLGNPQASIAQIIITAILGLVIGAIFYDLKMDSAGIQNRAGVLFFLTTNQCFSSVSAVELFVVEKKLFI
;
A
#
# COMPACT_ATOMS: atom_id res chain seq x y z
N ALA A 1 13.22 -12.07 -8.03
CA ALA A 1 13.98 -12.17 -6.75
C ALA A 1 13.06 -12.56 -5.59
N SER A 2 13.09 -13.81 -5.13
CA SER A 2 12.22 -14.38 -4.08
C SER A 2 12.52 -13.88 -2.65
N GLY A 3 12.67 -12.57 -2.46
CA GLY A 3 13.00 -11.94 -1.16
C GLY A 3 14.46 -12.05 -0.72
N LYS A 4 15.35 -12.62 -1.55
CA LYS A 4 16.79 -12.73 -1.28
C LYS A 4 17.57 -11.55 -1.86
N LEU A 5 18.61 -11.10 -1.15
CA LEU A 5 19.48 -10.00 -1.58
C LEU A 5 20.61 -10.54 -2.47
N MET A 6 20.74 -9.98 -3.68
CA MET A 6 21.73 -10.42 -4.67
C MET A 6 22.99 -9.55 -4.68
N PHE A 7 22.87 -8.27 -4.35
CA PHE A 7 23.99 -7.36 -4.21
C PHE A 7 23.57 -6.15 -3.37
N HIS A 8 24.46 -5.66 -2.52
CA HIS A 8 24.34 -4.37 -1.85
C HIS A 8 25.73 -3.78 -1.66
N GLY A 9 25.93 -2.57 -2.19
CA GLY A 9 27.22 -1.89 -2.20
C GLY A 9 27.17 -0.67 -3.14
N PRO A 10 28.32 -0.02 -3.36
CA PRO A 10 28.43 1.11 -4.27
C PRO A 10 28.02 0.73 -5.70
N ALA A 11 27.21 1.58 -6.34
CA ALA A 11 26.72 1.33 -7.70
C ALA A 11 27.86 1.20 -8.73
N GLN A 12 28.97 1.91 -8.50
CA GLN A 12 30.16 1.88 -9.36
C GLN A 12 30.86 0.53 -9.36
N GLU A 13 30.77 -0.22 -8.26
CA GLU A 13 31.44 -1.51 -8.09
C GLU A 13 30.55 -2.70 -8.49
N ALA A 14 29.25 -2.46 -8.70
CA ALA A 14 28.28 -3.48 -9.07
C ALA A 14 28.67 -4.21 -10.38
N LEU A 15 29.09 -3.47 -11.41
CA LEU A 15 29.55 -4.09 -12.66
C LEU A 15 30.74 -5.03 -12.45
N GLY A 16 31.69 -4.64 -11.60
CA GLY A 16 32.84 -5.48 -11.25
C GLY A 16 32.44 -6.72 -10.46
N TYR A 17 31.49 -6.59 -9.54
CA TYR A 17 30.91 -7.71 -8.78
C TYR A 17 30.22 -8.73 -9.70
N PHE A 18 29.32 -8.29 -10.58
CA PHE A 18 28.64 -9.18 -11.52
C PHE A 18 29.62 -9.80 -12.53
N ALA A 19 30.64 -9.06 -12.98
CA ALA A 19 31.72 -9.61 -13.79
C ALA A 19 32.51 -10.71 -13.05
N SER A 20 32.81 -10.54 -11.75
CA SER A 20 33.44 -11.58 -10.93
C SER A 20 32.56 -12.81 -10.70
N ALA A 21 31.23 -12.64 -10.77
CA ALA A 21 30.26 -13.74 -10.73
C ALA A 21 30.10 -14.43 -12.09
N GLY A 22 30.81 -13.95 -13.13
CA GLY A 22 30.80 -14.48 -14.48
C GLY A 22 29.83 -13.79 -15.43
N TYR A 23 29.24 -12.64 -15.10
CA TYR A 23 28.29 -11.93 -15.97
C TYR A 23 28.90 -10.62 -16.48
N HIS A 24 29.09 -10.53 -17.80
CA HIS A 24 29.62 -9.34 -18.45
C HIS A 24 28.51 -8.51 -19.11
N CYS A 25 28.50 -7.21 -18.84
CA CYS A 25 27.61 -6.26 -19.49
C CYS A 25 28.17 -5.84 -20.85
N GLU A 26 27.32 -5.84 -21.88
CA GLU A 26 27.71 -5.39 -23.23
C GLU A 26 28.05 -3.89 -23.27
N PRO A 27 28.99 -3.47 -24.13
CA PRO A 27 29.22 -2.06 -24.39
C PRO A 27 27.93 -1.39 -24.86
N TYR A 28 27.61 -0.22 -24.30
CA TYR A 28 26.40 0.57 -24.63
C TYR A 28 25.07 0.03 -24.09
N ASN A 29 25.06 -1.09 -23.36
CA ASN A 29 23.86 -1.51 -22.63
C ASN A 29 23.73 -0.78 -21.29
N ASN A 30 22.49 -0.63 -20.81
CA ASN A 30 22.22 -0.05 -19.50
C ASN A 30 22.58 -1.06 -18.39
N PRO A 31 23.52 -0.75 -17.48
CA PRO A 31 23.90 -1.66 -16.39
C PRO A 31 22.74 -2.06 -15.49
N ALA A 32 21.76 -1.16 -15.28
CA ALA A 32 20.61 -1.44 -14.42
C ALA A 32 19.68 -2.51 -15.03
N ASP A 33 19.44 -2.46 -16.34
CA ASP A 33 18.64 -3.46 -17.05
C ASP A 33 19.39 -4.79 -17.07
N PHE A 34 20.69 -4.76 -17.36
CA PHE A 34 21.55 -5.94 -17.29
C PHE A 34 21.50 -6.64 -15.93
N PHE A 35 21.56 -5.91 -14.80
CA PHE A 35 21.44 -6.53 -13.47
C PHE A 35 20.08 -7.20 -13.27
N LEU A 36 18.99 -6.58 -13.76
CA LEU A 36 17.65 -7.15 -13.66
C LEU A 36 17.51 -8.39 -14.54
N ASP A 37 18.09 -8.41 -15.74
CA ASP A 37 18.08 -9.57 -16.63
C ASP A 37 18.82 -10.76 -16.00
N VAL A 38 19.99 -10.51 -15.41
CA VAL A 38 20.77 -11.53 -14.68
C VAL A 38 19.98 -12.08 -13.48
N ILE A 39 19.26 -11.24 -12.75
CA ILE A 39 18.49 -11.63 -11.55
C ILE A 39 17.15 -12.30 -11.93
N ASN A 40 16.57 -11.95 -13.07
CA ASN A 40 15.31 -12.53 -13.55
C ASN A 40 15.53 -13.78 -14.42
N GLY A 41 16.78 -14.10 -14.78
CA GLY A 41 17.11 -15.25 -15.61
C GLY A 41 16.77 -15.06 -17.09
N ASP A 42 16.61 -13.81 -17.55
CA ASP A 42 16.25 -13.55 -18.94
C ASP A 42 17.45 -13.82 -19.88
N SER A 43 17.18 -14.46 -21.01
CA SER A 43 18.15 -15.23 -21.80
C SER A 43 19.32 -14.42 -22.35
N SER A 44 19.22 -13.10 -22.48
CA SER A 44 20.25 -12.30 -23.16
C SER A 44 21.59 -12.23 -22.40
N ALA A 45 21.59 -12.21 -21.06
CA ALA A 45 22.82 -12.18 -20.27
C ALA A 45 23.46 -13.57 -20.06
N VAL A 46 22.66 -14.64 -20.24
CA VAL A 46 23.12 -16.04 -20.09
C VAL A 46 23.72 -16.57 -21.40
N LEU A 47 23.26 -16.10 -22.55
CA LEU A 47 23.73 -16.53 -23.87
C LEU A 47 25.21 -16.19 -24.15
N LEU A 48 25.72 -15.10 -23.60
CA LEU A 48 27.11 -14.67 -23.83
C LEU A 48 28.16 -15.51 -23.07
N ASN A 49 27.74 -16.30 -22.08
CA ASN A 49 28.62 -17.13 -21.27
C ASN A 49 28.64 -18.62 -21.69
N ARG A 50 27.88 -19.00 -22.72
CA ARG A 50 27.97 -20.32 -23.34
C ARG A 50 28.74 -20.20 -24.65
N GLU A 51 30.05 -20.40 -24.59
CA GLU A 51 30.81 -20.91 -25.74
C GLU A 51 30.41 -22.39 -25.95
N ASP A 52 29.27 -22.63 -26.60
CA ASP A 52 28.96 -23.93 -27.18
C ASP A 52 28.76 -23.74 -28.70
N PRO A 53 29.59 -24.39 -29.54
CA PRO A 53 29.60 -24.20 -30.97
C PRO A 53 28.59 -25.13 -31.63
N GLU A 54 27.29 -24.89 -31.50
CA GLU A 54 26.31 -25.47 -32.40
C GLU A 54 24.97 -24.74 -32.30
N GLY A 55 24.58 -24.11 -33.41
CA GLY A 55 23.31 -23.43 -33.50
C GLY A 55 22.17 -24.41 -33.45
N GLU A 56 21.24 -24.22 -32.52
CA GLU A 56 19.88 -24.71 -32.67
C GLU A 56 18.95 -23.83 -31.84
N ALA A 57 18.05 -23.12 -32.54
CA ALA A 57 16.88 -22.50 -31.95
C ALA A 57 16.02 -23.61 -31.34
N ARG A 58 16.00 -23.69 -30.00
CA ARG A 58 15.03 -24.50 -29.27
C ARG A 58 14.21 -23.58 -28.37
N GLU A 59 13.06 -23.22 -28.91
CA GLU A 59 11.96 -22.62 -28.17
C GLU A 59 11.47 -23.57 -27.08
N THR A 60 11.04 -22.98 -25.97
CA THR A 60 10.10 -23.55 -24.99
C THR A 60 10.61 -24.71 -24.13
N GLU A 61 11.35 -24.40 -23.06
CA GLU A 61 11.44 -25.28 -21.89
C GLU A 61 11.10 -24.52 -20.60
N GLU A 62 10.14 -25.07 -19.86
CA GLU A 62 9.57 -24.63 -18.58
C GLU A 62 10.56 -23.91 -17.61
N PRO A 63 10.24 -22.71 -17.08
CA PRO A 63 11.20 -21.85 -16.34
C PRO A 63 11.44 -22.24 -14.87
N SER A 64 10.68 -23.18 -14.32
CA SER A 64 10.42 -23.18 -12.87
C SER A 64 11.54 -23.70 -11.96
N GLN A 65 12.50 -24.49 -12.45
CA GLN A 65 13.55 -25.10 -11.61
C GLN A 65 14.97 -24.57 -11.83
N ARG A 66 15.31 -24.13 -13.06
CA ARG A 66 16.67 -23.66 -13.38
C ARG A 66 16.91 -22.24 -12.84
N ASP A 67 15.90 -21.38 -12.90
CA ASP A 67 15.98 -19.98 -12.49
C ASP A 67 16.16 -19.85 -10.96
N LEU A 68 15.53 -20.74 -10.19
CA LEU A 68 15.71 -20.82 -8.74
C LEU A 68 17.14 -21.20 -8.37
N SER A 69 17.78 -22.11 -9.10
CA SER A 69 19.16 -22.54 -8.83
C SER A 69 20.18 -21.44 -9.10
N LEU A 70 19.98 -20.63 -10.14
CA LEU A 70 20.83 -19.47 -10.43
C LEU A 70 20.68 -18.38 -9.37
N LEU A 71 19.45 -18.11 -8.95
CA LEU A 71 19.16 -17.14 -7.90
C LEU A 71 19.75 -17.56 -6.54
N GLU A 72 19.72 -18.86 -6.23
CA GLU A 72 20.35 -19.45 -5.04
C GLU A 72 21.87 -19.24 -5.08
N LYS A 73 22.51 -19.52 -6.23
CA LYS A 73 23.95 -19.36 -6.43
C LYS A 73 24.40 -17.91 -6.32
N LEU A 74 23.66 -16.96 -6.90
CA LEU A 74 23.96 -15.54 -6.79
C LEU A 74 23.81 -15.03 -5.35
N ALA A 75 22.75 -15.45 -4.65
CA ALA A 75 22.56 -15.10 -3.24
C ALA A 75 23.68 -15.68 -2.34
N GLU A 76 24.12 -16.91 -2.60
CA GLU A 76 25.24 -17.53 -1.90
C GLU A 76 26.57 -16.84 -2.23
N PHE A 77 26.79 -16.50 -3.50
CA PHE A 77 27.96 -15.75 -3.94
C PHE A 77 28.04 -14.39 -3.26
N TYR A 78 26.91 -13.69 -3.12
CA TYR A 78 26.83 -12.46 -2.32
C TYR A 78 27.16 -12.73 -0.84
N GLY A 79 26.60 -13.78 -0.23
CA GLY A 79 26.88 -14.14 1.16
C GLY A 79 28.36 -14.42 1.46
N ASN A 80 29.11 -14.87 0.47
CA ASN A 80 30.55 -15.12 0.56
C ASN A 80 31.43 -13.94 0.10
N SER A 81 30.82 -12.89 -0.44
CA SER A 81 31.53 -11.73 -0.98
C SER A 81 32.13 -10.83 0.12
N THR A 82 33.14 -10.04 -0.26
CA THR A 82 33.73 -9.01 0.61
C THR A 82 32.70 -7.94 0.98
N PHE A 83 31.84 -7.55 0.04
CA PHE A 83 30.75 -6.57 0.24
C PHE A 83 29.81 -6.97 1.38
N PHE A 84 29.41 -8.24 1.43
CA PHE A 84 28.57 -8.74 2.51
C PHE A 84 29.29 -8.70 3.86
N ARG A 85 30.57 -9.11 3.88
CA ARG A 85 31.38 -9.13 5.11
C ARG A 85 31.61 -7.72 5.65
N GLU A 86 31.90 -6.75 4.79
CA GLU A 86 32.10 -5.35 5.15
C GLU A 86 30.80 -4.73 5.69
N THR A 87 29.69 -4.89 4.96
CA THR A 87 28.37 -4.41 5.40
C THR A 87 27.97 -5.02 6.75
N LYS A 88 28.21 -6.33 6.93
CA LYS A 88 27.93 -7.04 8.20
C LYS A 88 28.82 -6.53 9.33
N ALA A 89 30.10 -6.28 9.06
CA ALA A 89 31.03 -5.74 10.06
C ALA A 89 30.65 -4.32 10.48
N GLU A 90 30.25 -3.45 9.54
CA GLU A 90 29.73 -2.11 9.85
C GLU A 90 28.44 -2.18 10.66
N LEU A 91 27.52 -3.09 10.30
CA LEU A 91 26.29 -3.31 11.03
C LEU A 91 26.54 -3.80 12.47
N ASP A 92 27.49 -4.71 12.66
CA ASP A 92 27.88 -5.21 13.98
C ASP A 92 28.54 -4.12 14.84
N GLN A 93 29.33 -3.23 14.24
CA GLN A 93 29.90 -2.05 14.94
C GLN A 93 28.79 -1.08 15.38
N LEU A 94 27.84 -0.77 14.49
CA LEU A 94 26.70 0.10 14.79
C LEU A 94 25.79 -0.53 15.86
N SER A 95 25.54 -1.84 15.77
CA SER A 95 24.75 -2.61 16.74
C SER A 95 25.43 -2.69 18.11
N GLY A 96 26.76 -2.86 18.14
CA GLY A 96 27.58 -2.83 19.35
C GLY A 96 27.53 -1.47 20.05
N ALA A 97 27.65 -0.37 19.28
CA ALA A 97 27.48 0.99 19.79
C ALA A 97 26.03 1.26 20.26
N GLN A 98 25.03 0.68 19.60
CA GLN A 98 23.61 0.74 19.98
C GLN A 98 23.28 -0.05 21.26
N LYS A 99 24.01 -1.13 21.59
CA LYS A 99 23.81 -1.88 22.85
C LYS A 99 24.17 -1.06 24.09
N SER A 100 25.11 -0.12 24.00
CA SER A 100 25.40 0.85 25.08
C SER A 100 24.36 1.97 25.13
N LYS A 101 23.82 2.38 23.97
CA LYS A 101 22.66 3.28 23.84
C LYS A 101 21.33 2.54 23.80
N LYS A 102 21.18 1.42 24.52
CA LYS A 102 19.90 0.69 24.69
C LYS A 102 18.88 1.43 25.56
N SER A 103 18.92 2.76 25.57
CA SER A 103 17.72 3.59 25.53
C SER A 103 17.39 3.90 24.07
N ILE A 104 17.20 2.83 23.29
CA ILE A 104 16.09 2.82 22.35
C ILE A 104 14.93 2.40 23.27
N ALA A 105 14.44 3.28 24.17
CA ALA A 105 13.44 4.25 23.74
C ALA A 105 12.98 3.82 22.36
N PHE A 106 12.10 2.81 22.32
CA PHE A 106 11.03 2.78 21.35
C PHE A 106 10.82 4.23 20.99
N LYS A 107 11.05 4.59 19.73
CA LYS A 107 10.67 5.90 19.24
C LYS A 107 9.16 5.88 19.43
N GLU A 108 8.72 6.15 20.67
CA GLU A 108 7.37 6.43 21.05
C GLU A 108 6.98 7.37 19.96
N ILE A 109 5.84 7.09 19.36
CA ILE A 109 5.29 7.92 18.31
C ILE A 109 5.05 9.28 19.00
N THR A 110 6.09 10.09 19.08
CA THR A 110 6.07 11.42 19.64
C THR A 110 5.48 12.19 18.49
N TYR A 111 4.15 12.23 18.47
CA TYR A 111 3.41 13.05 17.56
C TYR A 111 4.03 14.45 17.64
N VAL A 112 4.52 14.93 16.49
CA VAL A 112 5.21 16.23 16.36
C VAL A 112 4.34 17.38 16.90
N SER A 113 3.03 17.17 16.97
CA SER A 113 2.02 18.12 17.43
C SER A 113 1.06 17.48 18.43
N SER A 114 0.54 18.30 19.34
CA SER A 114 -0.52 17.89 20.28
C SER A 114 -1.78 17.37 19.57
N PHE A 115 -2.49 16.44 20.22
CA PHE A 115 -3.74 15.84 19.74
C PHE A 115 -4.77 16.87 19.27
N PHE A 116 -5.00 17.93 20.06
CA PHE A 116 -5.98 18.96 19.71
C PHE A 116 -5.58 19.78 18.49
N HIS A 117 -4.28 19.96 18.26
CA HIS A 117 -3.78 20.63 17.06
C HIS A 117 -4.08 19.79 15.81
N GLN A 118 -3.82 18.48 15.88
CA GLN A 118 -4.12 17.54 14.79
C GLN A 118 -5.62 17.44 14.54
N LEU A 119 -6.42 17.28 15.60
CA LEU A 119 -7.88 17.24 15.50
C LEU A 119 -8.43 18.49 14.83
N LYS A 120 -7.98 19.69 15.21
CA LYS A 120 -8.43 20.94 14.59
C LYS A 120 -8.13 20.99 13.10
N TRP A 121 -6.92 20.58 12.69
CA TRP A 121 -6.52 20.60 11.29
C TRP A 121 -7.24 19.54 10.46
N ILE A 122 -7.37 18.33 10.99
CA ILE A 122 -8.10 17.24 10.32
C ILE A 122 -9.58 17.61 10.20
N SER A 123 -10.21 18.12 11.26
CA SER A 123 -11.60 18.59 11.20
C SER A 123 -11.78 19.73 10.20
N LYS A 124 -10.86 20.71 10.15
CA LYS A 124 -10.90 21.79 9.16
C LYS A 124 -10.78 21.25 7.73
N ARG A 125 -9.87 20.29 7.50
CA ARG A 125 -9.69 19.64 6.20
C ARG A 125 -10.91 18.82 5.81
N SER A 126 -11.44 18.00 6.72
CA SER A 126 -12.63 17.18 6.51
C SER A 126 -13.85 18.06 6.21
N PHE A 127 -14.04 19.15 6.96
CA PHE A 127 -15.12 20.10 6.71
C PHE A 127 -15.00 20.77 5.32
N LYS A 128 -13.77 21.17 4.92
CA LYS A 128 -13.54 21.72 3.59
C LYS A 128 -13.75 20.68 2.48
N ASN A 129 -13.41 19.42 2.71
CA ASN A 129 -13.66 18.31 1.79
C ASN A 129 -15.16 18.05 1.62
N LEU A 130 -15.90 18.05 2.73
CA LEU A 130 -17.35 17.89 2.75
C LEU A 130 -18.07 19.00 1.97
N LEU A 131 -17.63 20.25 2.15
CA LEU A 131 -18.17 21.40 1.41
C LEU A 131 -17.75 21.42 -0.07
N GLY A 132 -16.57 20.91 -0.40
CA GLY A 132 -16.04 20.88 -1.77
C GLY A 132 -16.62 19.76 -2.63
N ASN A 133 -17.00 18.64 -2.03
CA ASN A 133 -17.64 17.51 -2.70
C ASN A 133 -19.01 17.19 -2.07
N PRO A 134 -19.99 18.11 -2.16
CA PRO A 134 -21.24 17.99 -1.42
C PRO A 134 -22.24 17.02 -2.05
N GLN A 135 -21.86 16.24 -3.08
CA GLN A 135 -22.79 15.39 -3.85
C GLN A 135 -23.57 14.43 -2.92
N ALA A 136 -22.90 13.76 -1.98
CA ALA A 136 -23.54 12.85 -1.05
C ALA A 136 -24.43 13.60 -0.02
N SER A 137 -23.92 14.70 0.55
CA SER A 137 -24.66 15.48 1.55
C SER A 137 -25.90 16.18 0.97
N ILE A 138 -25.79 16.75 -0.23
CA ILE A 138 -26.92 17.39 -0.92
C ILE A 138 -27.97 16.34 -1.30
N ALA A 139 -27.55 15.18 -1.84
CA ALA A 139 -28.48 14.11 -2.19
C ALA A 139 -29.26 13.63 -0.96
N GLN A 140 -28.60 13.43 0.19
CA GLN A 140 -29.25 13.06 1.44
C GLN A 140 -30.27 14.11 1.92
N ILE A 141 -29.91 15.40 1.86
CA ILE A 141 -30.82 16.49 2.24
C ILE A 141 -32.07 16.49 1.33
N ILE A 142 -31.89 16.34 0.02
CA ILE A 142 -32.99 16.33 -0.95
C ILE A 142 -33.91 15.12 -0.71
N ILE A 143 -33.35 13.92 -0.59
CA ILE A 143 -34.14 12.69 -0.33
C ILE A 143 -34.91 12.82 0.98
N THR A 144 -34.26 13.32 2.04
CA THR A 144 -34.90 13.52 3.35
C THR A 144 -36.02 14.55 3.28
N ALA A 145 -35.84 15.65 2.54
CA ALA A 145 -36.87 16.67 2.35
C ALA A 145 -38.08 16.13 1.59
N ILE A 146 -37.85 15.39 0.50
CA ILE A 146 -38.92 14.76 -0.29
C ILE A 146 -39.70 13.75 0.58
N LEU A 147 -38.99 12.88 1.31
CA LEU A 147 -39.63 11.91 2.17
C LEU A 147 -40.44 12.58 3.31
N GLY A 148 -39.90 13.65 3.89
CA GLY A 148 -40.62 14.46 4.87
C GLY A 148 -41.91 15.07 4.31
N LEU A 149 -41.88 15.58 3.07
CA LEU A 149 -43.07 16.08 2.38
C LEU A 149 -44.09 14.97 2.12
N VAL A 150 -43.65 13.79 1.69
CA VAL A 150 -44.54 12.63 1.45
C VAL A 150 -45.20 12.18 2.75
N ILE A 151 -44.43 12.02 3.83
CA ILE A 151 -44.96 11.66 5.15
C ILE A 151 -45.95 12.74 5.64
N GLY A 152 -45.59 14.02 5.49
CA GLY A 152 -46.46 15.14 5.87
C GLY A 152 -47.77 15.19 5.07
N ALA A 153 -47.74 14.79 3.80
CA ALA A 153 -48.93 14.70 2.95
C ALA A 153 -49.81 13.49 3.32
N ILE A 154 -49.23 12.33 3.63
CA ILE A 154 -49.96 11.12 4.02
C ILE A 154 -50.69 11.33 5.34
N PHE A 155 -50.03 11.95 6.31
CA PHE A 155 -50.58 12.23 7.64
C PHE A 155 -51.14 13.66 7.75
N TYR A 156 -51.57 14.24 6.62
CA TYR A 156 -52.18 15.56 6.60
C TYR A 156 -53.50 15.56 7.38
N ASP A 157 -53.76 16.62 8.16
CA ASP A 157 -54.96 16.79 8.99
C ASP A 157 -55.15 15.72 10.10
N LEU A 158 -54.28 15.74 11.10
CA LEU A 158 -54.34 14.86 12.28
C LEU A 158 -55.52 15.22 13.21
N LYS A 159 -56.66 14.55 13.00
CA LYS A 159 -57.86 14.66 13.84
C LYS A 159 -57.62 14.26 15.30
N MET A 160 -58.48 14.76 16.19
CA MET A 160 -58.45 14.50 17.65
C MET A 160 -59.38 13.34 18.03
N ASP A 161 -59.34 12.24 17.28
CA ASP A 161 -60.12 11.03 17.52
C ASP A 161 -59.21 9.85 17.87
N SER A 162 -59.80 8.71 18.25
CA SER A 162 -59.03 7.49 18.58
C SER A 162 -58.15 7.03 17.41
N ALA A 163 -58.57 7.26 16.15
CA ALA A 163 -57.76 6.99 14.96
C ALA A 163 -56.59 8.00 14.82
N GLY A 164 -56.79 9.26 15.19
CA GLY A 164 -55.77 10.30 15.22
C GLY A 164 -54.60 9.99 16.17
N ILE A 165 -54.85 9.29 17.28
CA ILE A 165 -53.78 8.80 18.17
C ILE A 165 -52.89 7.79 17.42
N GLN A 166 -53.49 6.86 16.67
CA GLN A 166 -52.74 5.88 15.88
C GLN A 166 -51.97 6.55 14.74
N ASN A 167 -52.55 7.54 14.06
CA ASN A 167 -51.87 8.31 13.02
C ASN A 167 -50.67 9.09 13.58
N ARG A 168 -50.78 9.64 14.79
CA ARG A 168 -49.67 10.32 15.50
C ARG A 168 -48.55 9.35 15.88
N ALA A 169 -48.90 8.18 16.39
CA ALA A 169 -47.93 7.13 16.67
C ALA A 169 -47.23 6.67 15.37
N GLY A 170 -47.98 6.55 14.28
CA GLY A 170 -47.47 6.20 12.95
C GLY A 170 -46.46 7.22 12.41
N VAL A 171 -46.77 8.51 12.42
CA VAL A 171 -45.83 9.54 11.94
C VAL A 171 -44.56 9.60 12.77
N LEU A 172 -44.65 9.48 14.11
CA LEU A 172 -43.47 9.43 14.98
C LEU A 172 -42.61 8.18 14.73
N PHE A 173 -43.25 7.04 14.49
CA PHE A 173 -42.57 5.81 14.10
C PHE A 173 -41.81 6.00 12.79
N PHE A 174 -42.47 6.50 11.74
CA PHE A 174 -41.83 6.74 10.43
C PHE A 174 -40.66 7.73 10.50
N LEU A 175 -40.80 8.82 11.27
CA LEU A 175 -39.71 9.78 11.48
C LEU A 175 -38.50 9.11 12.16
N THR A 176 -38.75 8.31 13.19
CA THR A 176 -37.68 7.63 13.94
C THR A 176 -36.98 6.59 13.07
N THR A 177 -37.73 5.77 12.33
CA THR A 177 -37.17 4.79 11.40
C THR A 177 -36.35 5.45 10.29
N ASN A 178 -36.82 6.57 9.73
CA ASN A 178 -36.07 7.31 8.72
C ASN A 178 -34.72 7.84 9.26
N GLN A 179 -34.69 8.32 10.50
CA GLN A 179 -33.45 8.77 11.14
C GLN A 179 -32.45 7.62 11.36
N CYS A 180 -32.94 6.44 11.76
CA CYS A 180 -32.11 5.26 11.90
C CYS A 180 -31.49 4.83 10.56
N PHE A 181 -32.30 4.79 9.50
CA PHE A 181 -31.81 4.39 8.17
C PHE A 181 -30.83 5.42 7.59
N SER A 182 -31.11 6.72 7.76
CA SER A 182 -30.21 7.80 7.31
C SER A 182 -28.81 7.68 7.92
N SER A 183 -28.71 7.19 9.17
CA SER A 183 -27.43 7.01 9.87
C SER A 183 -26.53 5.93 9.23
N VAL A 184 -27.10 4.97 8.49
CA VAL A 184 -26.33 3.92 7.78
C VAL A 184 -25.43 4.53 6.70
N SER A 185 -25.87 5.62 6.07
CA SER A 185 -25.11 6.29 5.00
C SER A 185 -23.79 6.90 5.51
N ALA A 186 -23.64 7.12 6.82
CA ALA A 186 -22.39 7.60 7.40
C ALA A 186 -21.25 6.55 7.28
N VAL A 187 -21.58 5.26 7.21
CA VAL A 187 -20.61 4.18 7.09
C VAL A 187 -19.85 4.27 5.77
N GLU A 188 -20.53 4.60 4.67
CA GLU A 188 -19.93 4.71 3.34
C GLU A 188 -18.85 5.80 3.29
N LEU A 189 -19.06 6.93 3.99
CA LEU A 189 -18.08 8.01 4.09
C LEU A 189 -16.75 7.52 4.68
N PHE A 190 -16.82 6.72 5.76
CA PHE A 190 -15.63 6.17 6.40
C PHE A 190 -14.95 5.10 5.55
N VAL A 191 -15.70 4.32 4.77
CA VAL A 191 -15.13 3.30 3.86
C VAL A 191 -14.30 3.97 2.76
N VAL A 192 -14.79 5.08 2.19
CA VAL A 192 -14.06 5.83 1.15
C VAL A 192 -12.75 6.42 1.70
N GLU A 193 -12.79 7.01 2.90
CA GLU A 193 -11.60 7.61 3.51
C GLU A 193 -10.66 6.59 4.16
N LYS A 194 -11.08 5.33 4.32
CA LYS A 194 -10.27 4.26 4.93
C LYS A 194 -8.87 4.15 4.30
N LYS A 195 -8.76 4.22 2.97
CA LYS A 195 -7.49 4.13 2.23
C LYS A 195 -6.54 5.30 2.48
N LEU A 196 -7.07 6.44 2.95
CA LEU A 196 -6.26 7.61 3.27
C LEU A 196 -5.65 7.52 4.68
N PHE A 197 -6.30 6.78 5.57
CA PHE A 197 -5.94 6.70 7.00
C PHE A 197 -5.31 5.36 7.42
N ILE A 198 -5.49 4.29 6.62
CA ILE A 198 -4.93 2.94 6.82
C ILE A 198 -4.14 2.57 5.57
#